data_AF-X6LC98-F1
#
_entry.id   AF-X6LC98-F1
#
_cell.length_a   1.000
_cell.length_b   1.000
_cell.length_c   1.000
_cell.angle_alpha   90.00
_cell.angle_beta   90.00
_cell.angle_gamma   90.00
#
_symmetry.space_group_name_H-M   'P 1'
#
loop_
_entity.id
_entity.type
_entity.pdbx_description
1 polymer ?
#
loop_
_entity_poly.entity_id
_entity_poly.type
_entity_poly.pdbx_seq_one_letter_code
_entity_poly.pdbx_strand_id
1 'polypeptide(L)'
;ASTLQTVEQYLQHYSEMVEKQLKNVDFAEETIQSEEDKTRILERVEVIVSRLNEVKKLEKSSAMTYSYFSQDMMEHFHIRLRQTWVNLSEEMMQLARETIMQPLKIKLFIVKALSSLDEYSRLDCKFRDLFMKYQEKLYNNVIETKKRKDSGDSQAAKVFDEVKHSLSRSLKDVAKITFTKALMLEENTIQLEQVTLLREHLQWMREAKHFVFTVEYVDDVTQKDIEAVEYSTKAIVEKWIDAVLNRVDVSINSQNFLEAENNIAMARKAIQLLGEHFAQNSFEQTKQQQQQQQQNDHDEKKSTAIVNASINIFQRVDELSKRIEQKLQEIVKHFKTIELANCKSNPYASNPPSDLYLKLTAVMLMKTFYKQAWDDIQTDITQKIRDQLKQIRDRIGTLLPGQLSREFRLCESVLKSLPKQMQELDEEIQRCKEEMQDELDNSIKVVKEVIEIKDADRIDDLLNQCKQTNQEKHIKTSVDHLARDMMSTIRKKCNDKDLSGAFHCLKELLQFKIKLESKIPQLTKYFTDSRVHVVELDSSRPLIDTLTLTPTRSNG
;
A
#
# COMPACT_ATOMS: atom_id res chain seq x y z
N ALA A 1 6.70 -61.05 18.37
CA ALA A 1 5.95 -60.38 17.30
C ALA A 1 6.79 -59.19 16.83
N SER A 2 7.04 -59.05 15.52
CA SER A 2 7.74 -57.88 14.97
C SER A 2 6.81 -56.66 15.04
N THR A 3 7.36 -55.45 15.17
CA THR A 3 6.58 -54.19 15.23
C THR A 3 5.57 -54.07 14.09
N LEU A 4 5.89 -54.62 12.93
CA LEU A 4 5.02 -54.67 11.75
C LEU A 4 3.76 -55.50 11.98
N GLN A 5 3.88 -56.66 12.64
CA GLN A 5 2.77 -57.55 12.98
C GLN A 5 1.79 -56.89 13.98
N THR A 6 2.31 -56.09 14.91
CA THR A 6 1.48 -55.34 15.88
C THR A 6 0.70 -54.20 15.20
N VAL A 7 1.30 -53.54 14.21
CA VAL A 7 0.64 -52.48 13.43
C VAL A 7 -0.45 -53.06 12.53
N GLU A 8 -0.21 -54.20 11.88
CA GLU A 8 -1.22 -54.89 11.08
C GLU A 8 -2.42 -55.35 11.93
N GLN A 9 -2.16 -55.93 13.11
CA GLN A 9 -3.22 -56.31 14.06
C GLN A 9 -4.04 -55.11 14.54
N TYR A 10 -3.38 -53.97 14.80
CA TYR A 10 -4.09 -52.75 15.16
C TYR A 10 -4.99 -52.24 14.02
N LEU A 11 -4.49 -52.22 12.79
CA LEU A 11 -5.27 -51.76 11.63
C LEU A 11 -6.46 -52.67 11.34
N GLN A 12 -6.31 -53.98 11.52
CA GLN A 12 -7.40 -54.94 11.38
C GLN A 12 -8.46 -54.76 12.48
N HIS A 13 -8.07 -54.57 13.74
CA HIS A 13 -9.03 -54.31 14.81
C HIS A 13 -9.71 -52.95 14.68
N TYR A 14 -8.99 -51.93 14.21
CA TYR A 14 -9.55 -50.62 13.95
C TYR A 14 -10.56 -50.67 12.80
N SER A 15 -10.25 -51.38 11.70
CA SER A 15 -11.18 -51.54 10.59
C SER A 15 -12.46 -52.26 11.04
N GLU A 16 -12.33 -53.39 11.74
CA GLU A 16 -13.47 -54.13 12.33
C GLU A 16 -14.32 -53.26 13.27
N MET A 17 -13.70 -52.45 14.12
CA MET A 17 -14.39 -51.53 15.02
C MET A 17 -15.20 -50.49 14.24
N VAL A 18 -14.60 -49.86 13.23
CA VAL A 18 -15.26 -48.86 12.39
C VAL A 18 -16.39 -49.50 11.61
N GLU A 19 -16.20 -50.69 11.02
CA GLU A 19 -17.27 -51.41 10.35
C GLU A 19 -18.44 -51.71 11.28
N LYS A 20 -18.15 -52.12 12.52
CA LYS A 20 -19.19 -52.39 13.52
C LYS A 20 -19.96 -51.11 13.89
N GLN A 21 -19.29 -49.97 13.99
CA GLN A 21 -19.93 -48.68 14.23
C GLN A 21 -20.82 -48.24 13.05
N LEU A 22 -20.36 -48.44 11.82
CA LEU A 22 -21.13 -48.14 10.61
C LEU A 22 -22.28 -49.14 10.38
N LYS A 23 -22.18 -50.37 10.88
CA LYS A 23 -23.29 -51.35 10.86
C LYS A 23 -24.42 -50.97 11.83
N ASN A 24 -24.14 -50.17 12.87
CA ASN A 24 -25.10 -49.78 13.92
C ASN A 24 -25.93 -48.51 13.59
N VAL A 25 -26.29 -48.33 12.32
CA VAL A 25 -27.11 -47.21 11.83
C VAL A 25 -28.58 -47.66 11.74
N ASP A 26 -29.08 -48.25 12.82
CA ASP A 26 -30.51 -48.50 12.97
C ASP A 26 -31.02 -47.68 14.14
N PHE A 27 -31.87 -46.72 13.79
CA PHE A 27 -32.52 -45.79 14.71
C PHE A 27 -34.04 -45.83 14.52
N ALA A 28 -34.55 -46.71 13.65
CA ALA A 28 -35.96 -46.79 13.34
C ALA A 28 -36.76 -47.21 14.57
N GLU A 29 -36.25 -48.14 15.37
CA GLU A 29 -36.95 -48.64 16.57
C GLU A 29 -36.67 -47.83 17.86
N GLU A 30 -35.89 -46.75 17.79
CA GLU A 30 -35.52 -46.00 18.99
C GLU A 30 -36.68 -45.19 19.57
N THR A 31 -36.88 -45.34 20.88
CA THR A 31 -37.84 -44.56 21.67
C THR A 31 -37.11 -43.55 22.55
N ILE A 32 -37.54 -42.30 22.51
CA ILE A 32 -37.00 -41.22 23.35
C ILE A 32 -37.95 -41.02 24.53
N GLN A 33 -37.48 -41.34 25.74
CA GLN A 33 -38.25 -41.16 26.98
C GLN A 33 -37.65 -40.07 27.88
N SER A 34 -36.39 -39.68 27.63
CA SER A 34 -35.63 -38.69 28.39
C SER A 34 -34.79 -37.77 27.50
N GLU A 35 -34.25 -36.68 28.05
CA GLU A 35 -33.25 -35.84 27.37
C GLU A 35 -31.90 -36.58 27.20
N GLU A 36 -31.56 -37.51 28.10
CA GLU A 36 -30.35 -38.33 27.97
C GLU A 36 -30.42 -39.23 26.72
N ASP A 37 -31.60 -39.76 26.37
CA ASP A 37 -31.79 -40.52 25.12
C ASP A 37 -31.55 -39.67 23.88
N LYS A 38 -31.93 -38.38 23.90
CA LYS A 38 -31.69 -37.44 22.78
C LYS A 38 -30.21 -37.18 22.59
N THR A 39 -29.50 -36.93 23.68
CA THR A 39 -28.05 -36.73 23.67
C THR A 39 -27.34 -37.98 23.15
N ARG A 40 -27.73 -39.18 23.61
CA ARG A 40 -27.19 -40.46 23.13
C ARG A 40 -27.35 -40.66 21.63
N ILE A 41 -28.50 -40.28 21.06
CA ILE A 41 -28.74 -40.37 19.61
C ILE A 41 -27.83 -39.41 18.83
N LEU A 42 -27.71 -38.15 19.29
CA LEU A 42 -26.84 -37.16 18.64
C LEU A 42 -25.37 -37.60 18.66
N GLU A 43 -24.87 -38.04 19.82
CA GLU A 43 -23.50 -38.53 19.97
C GLU A 43 -23.22 -39.74 19.06
N ARG A 44 -24.16 -40.68 18.96
CA ARG A 44 -24.01 -41.84 18.07
C ARG A 44 -23.94 -41.44 16.60
N VAL A 45 -24.78 -40.49 16.16
CA VAL A 45 -24.73 -39.98 14.79
C VAL A 45 -23.43 -39.23 14.53
N GLU A 46 -22.96 -38.43 15.47
CA GLU A 46 -21.69 -37.71 15.36
C GLU A 46 -20.48 -38.65 15.26
N VAL A 47 -20.48 -39.74 16.04
CA VAL A 47 -19.44 -40.80 15.93
C VAL A 47 -19.46 -41.42 14.53
N ILE A 48 -20.64 -41.73 13.98
CA ILE A 48 -20.77 -42.30 12.62
C ILE A 48 -20.24 -41.32 11.57
N VAL A 49 -20.63 -40.04 11.63
CA VAL A 49 -20.15 -39.00 10.71
C VAL A 49 -18.61 -38.86 10.79
N SER A 50 -18.07 -38.85 12.00
CA SER A 50 -16.62 -38.77 12.23
C SER A 50 -15.88 -39.95 11.59
N ARG A 51 -16.40 -41.18 11.74
CA ARG A 51 -15.82 -42.36 11.11
C ARG A 51 -15.92 -42.34 9.59
N LEU A 52 -17.05 -41.90 9.02
CA LEU A 52 -17.19 -41.77 7.57
C LEU A 52 -16.20 -40.76 6.98
N ASN A 53 -15.95 -39.65 7.68
CA ASN A 53 -14.92 -38.68 7.31
C ASN A 53 -13.51 -39.28 7.35
N GLU A 54 -13.19 -40.03 8.41
CA GLU A 54 -11.91 -40.74 8.52
C GLU A 54 -11.71 -41.76 7.39
N VAL A 55 -12.72 -42.60 7.12
CA VAL A 55 -12.69 -43.61 6.05
C VAL A 55 -12.49 -42.94 4.68
N LYS A 56 -13.26 -41.88 4.38
CA LYS A 56 -13.12 -41.10 3.13
C LYS A 56 -11.75 -40.44 2.99
N LYS A 57 -11.12 -40.04 4.10
CA LYS A 57 -9.76 -39.49 4.10
C LYS A 57 -8.73 -40.59 3.84
N LEU A 58 -8.87 -41.75 4.50
CA LEU A 58 -7.98 -42.90 4.34
C LEU A 58 -8.02 -43.48 2.92
N GLU A 59 -9.21 -43.56 2.31
CA GLU A 59 -9.39 -43.95 0.91
C GLU A 59 -8.54 -43.10 -0.04
N LYS A 60 -8.47 -41.78 0.22
CA LYS A 60 -7.73 -40.83 -0.61
C LYS A 60 -6.22 -40.78 -0.30
N SER A 61 -5.83 -41.03 0.95
CA SER A 61 -4.45 -40.80 1.41
C SER A 61 -3.59 -42.05 1.50
N SER A 62 -4.16 -43.26 1.63
CA SER A 62 -3.38 -44.50 1.76
C SER A 62 -4.18 -45.73 1.32
N ALA A 63 -3.97 -46.17 0.08
CA ALA A 63 -4.57 -47.39 -0.47
C ALA A 63 -4.23 -48.65 0.35
N MET A 64 -3.02 -48.71 0.91
CA MET A 64 -2.55 -49.83 1.74
C MET A 64 -3.28 -49.90 3.10
N THR A 65 -3.63 -48.76 3.70
CA THR A 65 -4.38 -48.73 4.96
C THR A 65 -5.87 -49.00 4.69
N TYR A 66 -6.38 -48.52 3.55
CA TYR A 66 -7.76 -48.74 3.15
C TYR A 66 -8.06 -50.21 2.81
N SER A 67 -7.08 -50.98 2.34
CA SER A 67 -7.28 -52.40 1.99
C SER A 67 -7.61 -53.33 3.18
N TYR A 68 -7.49 -52.85 4.43
CA TYR A 68 -7.91 -53.58 5.62
C TYR A 68 -9.41 -53.46 5.94
N PHE A 69 -10.13 -52.59 5.22
CA PHE A 69 -11.59 -52.51 5.28
C PHE A 69 -12.22 -53.45 4.26
N SER A 70 -13.40 -54.01 4.57
CA SER A 70 -14.15 -54.82 3.62
C SER A 70 -14.56 -53.98 2.42
N GLN A 71 -14.36 -54.50 1.20
CA GLN A 71 -14.74 -53.82 -0.04
C GLN A 71 -16.23 -53.45 -0.09
N ASP A 72 -17.08 -54.26 0.53
CA ASP A 72 -18.53 -54.05 0.56
C ASP A 72 -19.02 -53.23 1.77
N MET A 73 -18.13 -52.67 2.60
CA MET A 73 -18.52 -51.96 3.81
C MET A 73 -19.38 -50.72 3.50
N MET A 74 -18.96 -49.89 2.56
CA MET A 74 -19.72 -48.70 2.16
C MET A 74 -21.03 -49.07 1.49
N GLU A 75 -21.05 -50.13 0.68
CA GLU A 75 -22.27 -50.67 0.07
C GLU A 75 -23.27 -51.11 1.15
N HIS A 76 -22.82 -51.89 2.13
CA HIS A 76 -23.64 -52.30 3.27
C HIS A 76 -24.15 -51.13 4.10
N PHE A 77 -23.31 -50.10 4.32
CA PHE A 77 -23.72 -48.88 5.00
C PHE A 77 -24.82 -48.15 4.23
N HIS A 78 -24.68 -47.98 2.91
CA HIS A 78 -25.70 -47.34 2.08
C HIS A 78 -27.02 -48.13 2.05
N ILE A 79 -26.96 -49.46 1.98
CA ILE A 79 -28.14 -50.33 2.05
C ILE A 79 -28.86 -50.14 3.38
N ARG A 80 -28.14 -50.14 4.51
CA ARG A 80 -28.73 -49.92 5.84
C ARG A 80 -29.31 -48.52 5.98
N LEU A 81 -28.57 -47.49 5.55
CA LEU A 81 -29.04 -46.11 5.62
C LEU A 81 -30.35 -45.93 4.84
N ARG A 82 -30.45 -46.58 3.67
CA ARG A 82 -31.68 -46.62 2.88
C ARG A 82 -32.81 -47.36 3.60
N GLN A 83 -32.52 -48.50 4.22
CA GLN A 83 -33.52 -49.26 4.98
C GLN A 83 -34.06 -48.43 6.16
N THR A 84 -33.18 -47.78 6.92
CA THR A 84 -33.55 -46.88 8.03
C THR A 84 -34.40 -45.71 7.54
N TRP A 85 -34.07 -45.14 6.38
CA TRP A 85 -34.89 -44.09 5.76
C TRP A 85 -36.28 -44.60 5.36
N VAL A 86 -36.38 -45.79 4.75
CA VAL A 86 -37.66 -46.39 4.35
C VAL A 86 -38.52 -46.68 5.58
N ASN A 87 -37.95 -47.33 6.59
CA ASN A 87 -38.64 -47.65 7.85
C ASN A 87 -39.16 -46.37 8.53
N LEU A 88 -38.31 -45.34 8.69
CA LEU A 88 -38.72 -44.07 9.28
C LEU A 88 -39.78 -43.36 8.43
N SER A 89 -39.68 -43.41 7.10
CA SER A 89 -40.66 -42.81 6.20
C SER A 89 -42.03 -43.49 6.30
N GLU A 90 -42.06 -44.81 6.37
CA GLU A 90 -43.29 -45.60 6.56
C GLU A 90 -43.90 -45.38 7.94
N GLU A 91 -43.11 -45.46 9.00
CA GLU A 91 -43.56 -45.18 10.37
C GLU A 91 -44.09 -43.76 10.51
N MET A 92 -43.35 -42.76 10.03
CA MET A 92 -43.82 -41.37 10.08
C MET A 92 -45.06 -41.14 9.20
N MET A 93 -45.23 -41.90 8.11
CA MET A 93 -46.46 -41.87 7.32
C MET A 93 -47.65 -42.39 8.10
N GLN A 94 -47.48 -43.47 8.87
CA GLN A 94 -48.52 -44.03 9.73
C GLN A 94 -48.82 -43.08 10.89
N LEU A 95 -47.80 -42.63 11.62
CA LEU A 95 -47.93 -41.71 12.76
C LEU A 95 -48.52 -40.36 12.37
N ALA A 96 -48.28 -39.88 11.14
CA ALA A 96 -48.90 -38.65 10.64
C ALA A 96 -50.41 -38.76 10.40
N ARG A 97 -50.97 -39.97 10.37
CA ARG A 97 -52.42 -40.22 10.28
C ARG A 97 -53.07 -40.39 11.66
N GLU A 98 -52.28 -40.56 12.71
CA GLU A 98 -52.76 -40.72 14.09
C GLU A 98 -52.98 -39.36 14.77
N THR A 99 -53.89 -39.30 15.74
CA THR A 99 -54.19 -38.05 16.48
C THR A 99 -53.13 -37.70 17.53
N ILE A 100 -52.32 -38.67 17.96
CA ILE A 100 -51.32 -38.50 19.02
C ILE A 100 -50.00 -38.05 18.38
N MET A 101 -49.63 -36.78 18.60
CA MET A 101 -48.49 -36.14 17.90
C MET A 101 -47.12 -36.44 18.51
N GLN A 102 -47.04 -36.98 19.74
CA GLN A 102 -45.77 -37.19 20.44
C GLN A 102 -44.86 -38.24 19.76
N PRO A 103 -45.36 -39.41 19.34
CA PRO A 103 -44.56 -40.38 18.58
C PRO A 103 -43.96 -39.78 17.31
N LEU A 104 -44.73 -38.96 16.57
CA LEU A 104 -44.23 -38.30 15.35
C LEU A 104 -43.13 -37.27 15.65
N LYS A 105 -43.24 -36.51 16.75
CA LYS A 105 -42.19 -35.57 17.20
C LYS A 105 -40.89 -36.28 17.55
N ILE A 106 -40.97 -37.46 18.19
CA ILE A 106 -39.82 -38.31 18.49
C ILE A 106 -39.12 -38.75 17.19
N LYS A 107 -39.89 -39.25 16.21
CA LYS A 107 -39.33 -39.64 14.91
C LYS A 107 -38.74 -38.46 14.12
N LEU A 108 -39.37 -37.28 14.19
CA LEU A 108 -38.80 -36.06 13.59
C LEU A 108 -37.46 -35.66 14.18
N PHE A 109 -37.28 -35.83 15.49
CA PHE A 109 -35.99 -35.58 16.13
C PHE A 109 -34.92 -36.55 15.60
N ILE A 110 -35.25 -37.84 15.49
CA ILE A 110 -34.35 -38.88 14.97
C ILE A 110 -33.95 -38.56 13.52
N VAL A 111 -34.92 -38.24 12.66
CA VAL A 111 -34.65 -37.88 11.26
C VAL A 111 -33.85 -36.58 11.15
N LYS A 112 -34.07 -35.60 12.04
CA LYS A 112 -33.23 -34.39 12.10
C LYS A 112 -31.79 -34.71 12.45
N ALA A 113 -31.55 -35.57 13.45
CA ALA A 113 -30.21 -36.01 13.80
C ALA A 113 -29.53 -36.71 12.61
N LEU A 114 -30.25 -37.62 11.94
CA LEU A 114 -29.75 -38.37 10.79
C LEU A 114 -29.50 -37.52 9.53
N SER A 115 -30.03 -36.29 9.45
CA SER A 115 -29.75 -35.40 8.30
C SER A 115 -28.27 -35.05 8.14
N SER A 116 -27.47 -35.15 9.20
CA SER A 116 -26.01 -35.02 9.12
C SER A 116 -25.33 -36.12 8.28
N LEU A 117 -26.03 -37.23 8.01
CA LEU A 117 -25.56 -38.31 7.14
C LEU A 117 -25.96 -38.11 5.67
N ASP A 118 -26.69 -37.04 5.33
CA ASP A 118 -27.18 -36.83 3.97
C ASP A 118 -26.05 -36.65 2.95
N GLU A 119 -24.85 -36.19 3.35
CA GLU A 119 -23.71 -36.14 2.42
C GLU A 119 -23.23 -37.51 1.95
N TYR A 120 -23.57 -38.57 2.70
CA TYR A 120 -23.20 -39.97 2.42
C TYR A 120 -24.41 -40.79 1.96
N SER A 121 -25.58 -40.18 1.79
CA SER A 121 -26.79 -40.84 1.30
C SER A 121 -26.99 -40.61 -0.20
N ARG A 122 -27.71 -41.52 -0.86
CA ARG A 122 -28.14 -41.34 -2.24
C ARG A 122 -29.19 -40.22 -2.34
N LEU A 123 -29.38 -39.67 -3.53
CA LEU A 123 -30.31 -38.56 -3.77
C LEU A 123 -31.77 -38.93 -3.44
N ASP A 124 -32.13 -40.21 -3.48
CA ASP A 124 -33.47 -40.71 -3.16
C ASP A 124 -33.69 -41.01 -1.66
N CYS A 125 -32.68 -40.85 -0.81
CA CYS A 125 -32.77 -41.14 0.64
C CYS A 125 -32.21 -40.02 1.51
N LYS A 126 -32.69 -38.79 1.29
CA LYS A 126 -32.37 -37.63 2.13
C LYS A 126 -33.27 -37.57 3.36
N PHE A 127 -32.68 -37.65 4.55
CA PHE A 127 -33.40 -37.50 5.82
C PHE A 127 -33.88 -36.06 5.99
N ARG A 128 -33.15 -35.06 5.47
CA ARG A 128 -33.60 -33.68 5.46
C ARG A 128 -34.95 -33.50 4.77
N ASP A 129 -35.15 -34.13 3.62
CA ASP A 129 -36.41 -34.03 2.87
C ASP A 129 -37.57 -34.66 3.64
N LEU A 130 -37.30 -35.79 4.29
CA LEU A 130 -38.27 -36.46 5.16
C LEU A 130 -38.63 -35.61 6.38
N PHE A 131 -37.64 -34.96 7.00
CA PHE A 131 -37.84 -34.02 8.10
C PHE A 131 -38.73 -32.85 7.67
N MET A 132 -38.40 -32.17 6.57
CA MET A 132 -39.16 -31.02 6.08
C MET A 132 -40.61 -31.41 5.76
N LYS A 133 -40.82 -32.53 5.05
CA LYS A 133 -42.14 -33.03 4.66
C LYS A 133 -43.07 -33.27 5.84
N TYR A 134 -42.58 -33.88 6.92
CA TYR A 134 -43.40 -34.21 8.09
C TYR A 134 -43.45 -33.09 9.13
N GLN A 135 -42.46 -32.20 9.16
CA GLN A 135 -42.52 -30.97 9.93
C GLN A 135 -43.65 -30.06 9.39
N GLU A 136 -43.73 -29.87 8.08
CA GLU A 136 -44.81 -29.13 7.42
C GLU A 136 -46.19 -29.74 7.71
N LYS A 137 -46.31 -31.08 7.65
CA LYS A 137 -47.54 -31.79 8.03
C LYS A 137 -47.92 -31.62 9.51
N LEU A 138 -46.95 -31.61 10.44
CA LEU A 138 -47.23 -31.33 11.84
C LEU A 138 -47.77 -29.92 12.02
N TYR A 139 -47.19 -28.93 11.35
CA TYR A 139 -47.69 -27.56 11.39
C TYR A 139 -49.10 -27.45 10.81
N ASN A 140 -49.37 -28.11 9.68
CA ASN A 140 -50.69 -28.07 9.04
C ASN A 140 -51.76 -28.86 9.82
N ASN A 141 -51.44 -30.01 10.42
CA ASN A 141 -52.38 -30.76 11.27
C ASN A 141 -52.70 -30.05 12.59
N VAL A 142 -51.74 -29.30 13.18
CA VAL A 142 -52.00 -28.42 14.34
C VAL A 142 -52.98 -27.29 13.96
N ILE A 143 -52.99 -26.86 12.70
CA ILE A 143 -53.93 -25.87 12.16
C ILE A 143 -55.31 -26.50 11.87
N GLU A 144 -55.39 -27.71 11.32
CA GLU A 144 -56.67 -28.40 11.03
C GLU A 144 -57.36 -28.96 12.28
N THR A 145 -56.62 -29.47 13.27
CA THR A 145 -57.20 -29.89 14.56
C THR A 145 -57.71 -28.69 15.38
N LYS A 146 -57.18 -27.49 15.15
CA LYS A 146 -57.72 -26.23 15.68
C LYS A 146 -59.03 -25.81 15.00
N LYS A 147 -59.24 -26.10 13.72
CA LYS A 147 -60.51 -25.83 13.01
C LYS A 147 -61.65 -26.79 13.39
N ARG A 148 -61.38 -27.94 14.01
CA ARG A 148 -62.41 -28.89 14.48
C ARG A 148 -62.73 -28.80 15.98
N LYS A 149 -62.01 -27.98 16.75
CA LYS A 149 -62.35 -27.64 18.15
C LYS A 149 -63.00 -26.25 18.24
N ASP A 150 -64.01 -26.03 17.42
CA ASP A 150 -64.97 -24.92 17.55
C ASP A 150 -65.93 -25.09 18.75
N SER A 151 -65.48 -25.73 19.83
CA SER A 151 -66.21 -25.74 21.09
C SER A 151 -65.28 -25.36 22.24
N GLY A 152 -65.05 -24.05 22.35
CA GLY A 152 -64.93 -23.37 23.62
C GLY A 152 -63.57 -23.35 24.30
N ASP A 153 -62.58 -22.67 23.72
CA ASP A 153 -61.52 -22.11 24.57
C ASP A 153 -61.09 -20.71 24.09
N SER A 154 -61.93 -19.72 24.45
CA SER A 154 -61.68 -18.28 24.24
C SER A 154 -60.31 -17.83 24.76
N GLN A 155 -59.73 -18.57 25.71
CA GLN A 155 -58.43 -18.30 26.30
C GLN A 155 -57.27 -18.58 25.31
N ALA A 156 -57.34 -19.67 24.54
CA ALA A 156 -56.25 -20.09 23.65
C ALA A 156 -56.17 -19.20 22.38
N ALA A 157 -57.32 -18.76 21.87
CA ALA A 157 -57.37 -17.77 20.78
C ALA A 157 -56.81 -16.42 21.23
N LYS A 158 -57.19 -15.96 22.43
CA LYS A 158 -56.71 -14.70 23.01
C LYS A 158 -55.19 -14.73 23.28
N VAL A 159 -54.66 -15.81 23.84
CA VAL A 159 -53.21 -15.99 24.07
C VAL A 159 -52.44 -16.01 22.75
N PHE A 160 -53.00 -16.63 21.70
CA PHE A 160 -52.39 -16.64 20.38
C PHE A 160 -52.35 -15.24 19.75
N ASP A 161 -53.44 -14.47 19.85
CA ASP A 161 -53.48 -13.07 19.41
C ASP A 161 -52.55 -12.16 20.23
N GLU A 162 -52.41 -12.41 21.54
CA GLU A 162 -51.45 -11.71 22.39
C GLU A 162 -50.00 -12.01 21.99
N VAL A 163 -49.67 -13.28 21.71
CA VAL A 163 -48.34 -13.69 21.22
C VAL A 163 -48.07 -13.09 19.83
N LYS A 164 -49.07 -13.09 18.95
CA LYS A 164 -49.04 -12.47 17.62
C LYS A 164 -48.73 -10.98 17.71
N HIS A 165 -49.46 -10.25 18.55
CA HIS A 165 -49.22 -8.82 18.80
C HIS A 165 -47.87 -8.55 19.48
N SER A 166 -47.42 -9.44 20.37
CA SER A 166 -46.11 -9.32 21.03
C SER A 166 -44.96 -9.48 20.04
N LEU A 167 -45.00 -10.52 19.21
CA LEU A 167 -44.01 -10.77 18.15
C LEU A 167 -43.97 -9.62 17.14
N SER A 168 -45.15 -9.14 16.71
CA SER A 168 -45.28 -7.97 15.83
C SER A 168 -44.63 -6.72 16.44
N ARG A 169 -44.90 -6.44 17.72
CA ARG A 169 -44.31 -5.31 18.45
C ARG A 169 -42.79 -5.45 18.57
N SER A 170 -42.30 -6.63 18.95
CA SER A 170 -40.86 -6.88 19.05
C SER A 170 -40.15 -6.73 17.71
N LEU A 171 -40.77 -7.17 16.60
CA LEU A 171 -40.20 -6.98 15.27
C LEU A 171 -40.18 -5.49 14.85
N LYS A 172 -41.24 -4.73 15.16
CA LYS A 172 -41.25 -3.26 14.98
C LYS A 172 -40.13 -2.59 15.79
N ASP A 173 -39.91 -3.03 17.02
CA ASP A 173 -38.88 -2.48 17.89
C ASP A 173 -37.47 -2.79 17.36
N VAL A 174 -37.22 -4.04 16.92
CA VAL A 174 -35.96 -4.42 16.26
C VAL A 174 -35.73 -3.60 14.99
N ALA A 175 -36.74 -3.42 14.15
CA ALA A 175 -36.65 -2.60 12.94
C ALA A 175 -36.30 -1.14 13.27
N LYS A 176 -36.97 -0.54 14.27
CA LYS A 176 -36.68 0.82 14.74
C LYS A 176 -35.27 0.95 15.30
N ILE A 177 -34.83 0.02 16.15
CA ILE A 177 -33.48 0.03 16.72
C ILE A 177 -32.43 -0.08 15.61
N THR A 178 -32.65 -0.94 14.63
CA THR A 178 -31.77 -1.12 13.46
C THR A 178 -31.67 0.16 12.64
N PHE A 179 -32.81 0.82 12.41
CA PHE A 179 -32.87 2.11 11.72
C PHE A 179 -32.12 3.22 12.47
N THR A 180 -32.33 3.34 13.79
CA THR A 180 -31.60 4.30 14.63
C THR A 180 -30.09 4.07 14.57
N LYS A 181 -29.65 2.80 14.57
CA LYS A 181 -28.23 2.47 14.41
C LYS A 181 -27.69 2.84 13.04
N ALA A 182 -28.47 2.69 11.97
CA ALA A 182 -28.06 3.14 10.65
C ALA A 182 -27.95 4.68 10.57
N LEU A 183 -28.86 5.42 11.21
CA LEU A 183 -28.75 6.89 11.32
C LEU A 183 -27.47 7.33 12.03
N MET A 184 -27.05 6.60 13.08
CA MET A 184 -25.79 6.88 13.77
C MET A 184 -24.54 6.73 12.88
N LEU A 185 -24.61 5.98 11.79
CA LEU A 185 -23.52 5.91 10.80
C LEU A 185 -23.41 7.21 10.00
N GLU A 186 -24.52 7.89 9.71
CA GLU A 186 -24.53 9.16 8.99
C GLU A 186 -23.88 10.29 9.81
N GLU A 187 -24.02 10.24 11.13
CA GLU A 187 -23.54 11.28 12.05
C GLU A 187 -22.10 11.08 12.54
N ASN A 188 -21.58 9.85 12.58
CA ASN A 188 -20.28 9.56 13.19
C ASN A 188 -19.15 9.35 12.19
N THR A 189 -17.95 9.78 12.58
CA THR A 189 -16.69 9.36 11.97
C THR A 189 -16.46 7.88 12.20
N ILE A 190 -16.86 7.08 11.21
CA ILE A 190 -16.21 5.85 10.74
C ILE A 190 -15.73 4.91 11.89
N GLN A 191 -16.64 4.09 12.43
CA GLN A 191 -16.30 3.01 13.35
C GLN A 191 -16.81 1.66 12.81
N LEU A 192 -15.88 0.78 12.47
CA LEU A 192 -16.17 -0.57 11.97
C LEU A 192 -17.01 -1.41 12.96
N GLU A 193 -16.89 -1.13 14.25
CA GLU A 193 -17.67 -1.76 15.31
C GLU A 193 -19.17 -1.50 15.13
N GLN A 194 -19.56 -0.26 14.76
CA GLN A 194 -20.95 0.09 14.49
C GLN A 194 -21.49 -0.63 13.25
N VAL A 195 -20.66 -0.83 12.22
CA VAL A 195 -21.02 -1.60 11.01
C VAL A 195 -21.26 -3.07 11.36
N THR A 196 -20.46 -3.62 12.28
CA THR A 196 -20.59 -5.03 12.72
C THR A 196 -21.88 -5.22 13.52
N LEU A 197 -22.18 -4.31 14.45
CA LEU A 197 -23.44 -4.30 15.20
C LEU A 197 -24.66 -4.14 14.28
N LEU A 198 -24.56 -3.30 13.25
CA LEU A 198 -25.63 -3.14 12.28
C LEU A 198 -25.89 -4.42 11.49
N ARG A 199 -24.83 -5.16 11.11
CA ARG A 199 -24.96 -6.47 10.45
C ARG A 199 -25.73 -7.46 11.31
N GLU A 200 -25.37 -7.60 12.58
CA GLU A 200 -26.06 -8.51 13.51
C GLU A 200 -27.55 -8.18 13.62
N HIS A 201 -27.88 -6.90 13.73
CA HIS A 201 -29.26 -6.43 13.79
C HIS A 201 -30.04 -6.71 12.50
N LEU A 202 -29.42 -6.49 11.34
CA LEU A 202 -30.00 -6.83 10.03
C LEU A 202 -30.23 -8.35 9.90
N GLN A 203 -29.35 -9.18 10.45
CA GLN A 203 -29.51 -10.63 10.50
C GLN A 203 -30.66 -11.05 11.42
N TRP A 204 -30.76 -10.48 12.63
CA TRP A 204 -31.89 -10.73 13.53
C TRP A 204 -33.21 -10.32 12.90
N MET A 205 -33.24 -9.17 12.20
CA MET A 205 -34.44 -8.72 11.50
C MET A 205 -34.83 -9.70 10.37
N ARG A 206 -33.86 -10.20 9.59
CA ARG A 206 -34.10 -11.21 8.55
C ARG A 206 -34.65 -12.52 9.12
N GLU A 207 -34.03 -13.02 10.18
CA GLU A 207 -34.47 -14.25 10.86
C GLU A 207 -35.86 -14.07 11.45
N ALA A 208 -36.12 -12.96 12.13
CA ALA A 208 -37.43 -12.66 12.69
C ALA A 208 -38.50 -12.51 11.62
N LYS A 209 -38.20 -11.86 10.48
CA LYS A 209 -39.10 -11.82 9.31
C LYS A 209 -39.44 -13.22 8.82
N HIS A 210 -38.47 -14.12 8.72
CA HIS A 210 -38.72 -15.50 8.31
C HIS A 210 -39.76 -16.19 9.20
N PHE A 211 -39.70 -16.03 10.52
CA PHE A 211 -40.65 -16.65 11.45
C PHE A 211 -42.02 -15.95 11.51
N VAL A 212 -42.04 -14.63 11.34
CA VAL A 212 -43.23 -13.81 11.57
C VAL A 212 -44.07 -13.64 10.29
N PHE A 213 -43.45 -13.58 9.12
CA PHE A 213 -44.14 -13.39 7.84
C PHE A 213 -44.65 -14.70 7.22
N THR A 214 -43.97 -15.84 7.45
CA THR A 214 -44.39 -17.12 6.86
C THR A 214 -45.66 -17.73 7.48
N VAL A 215 -46.15 -17.20 8.60
CA VAL A 215 -47.28 -17.78 9.36
C VAL A 215 -48.43 -16.76 9.55
N GLU A 216 -48.48 -15.70 8.75
CA GLU A 216 -49.52 -14.64 8.81
C GLU A 216 -49.73 -14.06 10.23
N TYR A 217 -48.68 -14.03 11.06
CA TYR A 217 -48.73 -13.43 12.40
C TYR A 217 -48.74 -11.89 12.37
N VAL A 218 -48.67 -11.28 11.20
CA VAL A 218 -48.58 -9.82 11.09
C VAL A 218 -49.55 -9.35 10.02
N ASP A 219 -50.25 -8.26 10.31
CA ASP A 219 -51.13 -7.61 9.34
C ASP A 219 -50.30 -6.96 8.22
N ASP A 220 -50.88 -6.87 7.03
CA ASP A 220 -50.22 -6.34 5.83
C ASP A 220 -49.66 -4.92 6.03
N VAL A 221 -50.29 -4.10 6.88
CA VAL A 221 -49.82 -2.74 7.20
C VAL A 221 -48.50 -2.80 7.98
N THR A 222 -48.43 -3.63 9.01
CA THR A 222 -47.20 -3.81 9.78
C THR A 222 -46.08 -4.45 8.95
N GLN A 223 -46.41 -5.40 8.07
CA GLN A 223 -45.42 -5.96 7.15
C GLN A 223 -44.80 -4.88 6.27
N LYS A 224 -45.64 -4.03 5.65
CA LYS A 224 -45.19 -2.88 4.85
C LYS A 224 -44.37 -1.89 5.64
N ASP A 225 -44.74 -1.60 6.89
CA ASP A 225 -43.95 -0.72 7.77
C ASP A 225 -42.53 -1.26 7.99
N ILE A 226 -42.39 -2.55 8.25
CA ILE A 226 -41.09 -3.20 8.50
C ILE A 226 -40.24 -3.19 7.22
N GLU A 227 -40.83 -3.52 6.07
CA GLU A 227 -40.16 -3.49 4.77
C GLU A 227 -39.72 -2.07 4.39
N ALA A 228 -40.53 -1.04 4.69
CA ALA A 228 -40.17 0.36 4.47
C ALA A 228 -38.99 0.81 5.35
N VAL A 229 -38.94 0.35 6.61
CA VAL A 229 -37.82 0.62 7.52
C VAL A 229 -36.54 -0.07 7.03
N GLU A 230 -36.62 -1.32 6.56
CA GLU A 230 -35.49 -2.04 5.96
C GLU A 230 -34.96 -1.33 4.71
N TYR A 231 -35.86 -0.91 3.81
CA TYR A 231 -35.50 -0.13 2.63
C TYR A 231 -34.78 1.17 3.00
N SER A 232 -35.31 1.90 3.98
CA SER A 232 -34.74 3.17 4.44
C SER A 232 -33.37 2.97 5.11
N THR A 233 -33.22 1.89 5.89
CA THR A 233 -31.96 1.48 6.49
C THR A 233 -30.90 1.22 5.42
N LYS A 234 -31.26 0.50 4.34
CA LYS A 234 -30.37 0.26 3.20
C LYS A 234 -29.92 1.56 2.54
N ALA A 235 -30.84 2.48 2.25
CA ALA A 235 -30.52 3.75 1.61
C ALA A 235 -29.56 4.61 2.45
N ILE A 236 -29.72 4.62 3.79
CA ILE A 236 -28.81 5.34 4.70
C ILE A 236 -27.39 4.75 4.63
N VAL A 237 -27.29 3.42 4.65
CA VAL A 237 -25.98 2.75 4.56
C VAL A 237 -25.31 3.02 3.22
N GLU A 238 -26.05 2.95 2.10
CA GLU A 238 -25.51 3.25 0.76
C GLU A 238 -24.99 4.70 0.69
N LYS A 239 -25.75 5.66 1.21
CA LYS A 239 -25.34 7.08 1.29
C LYS A 239 -24.10 7.27 2.17
N TRP A 240 -24.01 6.54 3.27
CA TRP A 240 -22.84 6.57 4.15
C TRP A 240 -21.59 6.02 3.45
N ILE A 241 -21.70 4.87 2.75
CA ILE A 241 -20.59 4.32 1.97
C ILE A 241 -20.16 5.33 0.90
N ASP A 242 -21.10 5.95 0.18
CA ASP A 242 -20.80 6.97 -0.81
C ASP A 242 -20.03 8.15 -0.20
N ALA A 243 -20.44 8.64 0.99
CA ALA A 243 -19.74 9.67 1.72
C ALA A 243 -18.32 9.26 2.15
N VAL A 244 -18.09 7.98 2.50
CA VAL A 244 -16.75 7.44 2.75
C VAL A 244 -15.91 7.46 1.47
N LEU A 245 -16.47 7.04 0.32
CA LEU A 245 -15.76 7.07 -0.97
C LEU A 245 -15.47 8.48 -1.46
N ASN A 246 -16.35 9.45 -1.21
CA ASN A 246 -16.09 10.86 -1.49
C ASN A 246 -14.91 11.39 -0.66
N ARG A 247 -14.80 10.97 0.60
CA ARG A 247 -13.62 11.30 1.44
C ARG A 247 -12.34 10.69 0.90
N VAL A 248 -12.38 9.46 0.39
CA VAL A 248 -11.22 8.85 -0.30
C VAL A 248 -10.74 9.75 -1.44
N ASP A 249 -11.64 10.26 -2.28
CA ASP A 249 -11.26 11.14 -3.40
C ASP A 249 -10.57 12.42 -2.92
N VAL A 250 -11.10 13.05 -1.85
CA VAL A 250 -10.49 14.23 -1.21
C VAL A 250 -9.11 13.91 -0.64
N SER A 251 -8.95 12.76 0.03
CA SER A 251 -7.68 12.32 0.58
C SER A 251 -6.65 12.02 -0.53
N ILE A 252 -7.05 11.43 -1.65
CA ILE A 252 -6.18 11.23 -2.84
C ILE A 252 -5.68 12.59 -3.36
N ASN A 253 -6.59 13.55 -3.54
CA ASN A 253 -6.25 14.87 -4.09
C ASN A 253 -5.34 15.68 -3.16
N SER A 254 -5.48 15.52 -1.84
CA SER A 254 -4.61 16.15 -0.82
C SER A 254 -3.32 15.38 -0.54
N GLN A 255 -3.11 14.22 -1.19
CA GLN A 255 -1.98 13.30 -0.97
C GLN A 255 -1.97 12.69 0.45
N ASN A 256 -3.11 12.63 1.13
CA ASN A 256 -3.25 11.91 2.38
C ASN A 256 -3.52 10.41 2.10
N PHE A 257 -2.50 9.71 1.62
CA PHE A 257 -2.61 8.32 1.19
C PHE A 257 -2.99 7.36 2.32
N LEU A 258 -2.52 7.61 3.54
CA LEU A 258 -2.91 6.79 4.70
C LEU A 258 -4.42 6.82 4.94
N GLU A 259 -5.01 8.02 4.93
CA GLU A 259 -6.45 8.18 5.10
C GLU A 259 -7.23 7.57 3.93
N ALA A 260 -6.78 7.78 2.69
CA ALA A 260 -7.39 7.20 1.51
C ALA A 260 -7.43 5.66 1.60
N GLU A 261 -6.31 5.04 1.97
CA GLU A 261 -6.18 3.59 2.12
C GLU A 261 -7.07 3.02 3.24
N ASN A 262 -7.09 3.68 4.40
CA ASN A 262 -7.94 3.28 5.52
C ASN A 262 -9.43 3.37 5.16
N ASN A 263 -9.84 4.44 4.49
CA ASN A 263 -11.23 4.63 4.07
C ASN A 263 -11.65 3.64 2.99
N ILE A 264 -10.77 3.31 2.03
CA ILE A 264 -11.02 2.25 1.04
C ILE A 264 -11.16 0.88 1.73
N ALA A 265 -10.22 0.54 2.62
CA ALA A 265 -10.26 -0.72 3.34
C ALA A 265 -11.55 -0.86 4.17
N MET A 266 -12.00 0.24 4.77
CA MET A 266 -13.26 0.24 5.49
C MET A 266 -14.46 0.08 4.57
N ALA A 267 -14.53 0.82 3.46
CA ALA A 267 -15.61 0.67 2.49
C ALA A 267 -15.70 -0.79 2.01
N ARG A 268 -14.56 -1.41 1.65
CA ARG A 268 -14.49 -2.84 1.29
C ARG A 268 -15.05 -3.75 2.38
N LYS A 269 -14.64 -3.52 3.63
CA LYS A 269 -15.08 -4.35 4.75
C LYS A 269 -16.57 -4.17 5.06
N ALA A 270 -17.09 -2.94 4.98
CA ALA A 270 -18.51 -2.67 5.18
C ALA A 270 -19.36 -3.33 4.07
N ILE A 271 -18.91 -3.20 2.82
CA ILE A 271 -19.53 -3.85 1.68
C ILE A 271 -19.50 -5.39 1.83
N GLN A 272 -18.39 -5.98 2.30
CA GLN A 272 -18.30 -7.42 2.56
C GLN A 272 -19.27 -7.86 3.67
N LEU A 273 -19.30 -7.13 4.79
CA LEU A 273 -20.13 -7.46 5.95
C LEU A 273 -21.63 -7.36 5.65
N LEU A 274 -22.02 -6.35 4.87
CA LEU A 274 -23.42 -6.05 4.60
C LEU A 274 -23.89 -6.55 3.24
N GLY A 275 -22.98 -6.99 2.37
CA GLY A 275 -23.26 -7.41 0.99
C GLY A 275 -24.29 -8.54 0.91
N GLU A 276 -24.28 -9.49 1.83
CA GLU A 276 -25.29 -10.56 1.93
C GLU A 276 -26.69 -10.03 2.24
N HIS A 277 -26.77 -8.94 3.02
CA HIS A 277 -28.01 -8.25 3.35
C HIS A 277 -28.53 -7.39 2.20
N PHE A 278 -27.63 -6.91 1.36
CA PHE A 278 -27.97 -6.02 0.25
C PHE A 278 -28.09 -6.71 -1.11
N ALA A 279 -27.54 -7.91 -1.28
CA ALA A 279 -27.63 -8.73 -2.49
C ALA A 279 -28.89 -9.61 -2.55
N GLN A 280 -29.43 -10.06 -1.40
CA GLN A 280 -30.45 -11.12 -1.38
C GLN A 280 -31.89 -10.69 -1.72
N ASN A 281 -32.25 -9.40 -1.67
CA ASN A 281 -33.61 -8.98 -2.04
C ASN A 281 -33.78 -8.79 -3.57
N SER A 282 -32.71 -8.90 -4.36
CA SER A 282 -32.73 -8.62 -5.80
C SER A 282 -33.28 -9.75 -6.66
N PHE A 283 -33.14 -11.02 -6.25
CA PHE A 283 -33.38 -12.18 -7.14
C PHE A 283 -34.73 -12.88 -6.89
N GLU A 284 -35.25 -12.82 -5.66
CA GLU A 284 -36.57 -13.40 -5.34
C GLU A 284 -37.73 -12.45 -5.68
N GLN A 285 -37.54 -11.12 -5.56
CA GLN A 285 -38.55 -10.15 -6.01
C GLN A 285 -38.72 -10.13 -7.53
N THR A 286 -37.67 -10.35 -8.33
CA THR A 286 -37.76 -10.42 -9.80
C THR A 286 -38.55 -11.64 -10.28
N LYS A 287 -38.46 -12.79 -9.60
CA LYS A 287 -39.21 -14.00 -9.97
C LYS A 287 -40.69 -13.93 -9.60
N GLN A 288 -41.03 -13.34 -8.46
CA GLN A 288 -42.43 -13.18 -8.06
C GLN A 288 -43.16 -12.05 -8.82
N GLN A 289 -42.45 -10.97 -9.22
CA GLN A 289 -43.07 -9.86 -9.97
C GLN A 289 -43.16 -10.11 -11.49
N GLN A 290 -42.35 -11.00 -12.07
CA GLN A 290 -42.52 -11.41 -13.48
C GLN A 290 -43.78 -12.27 -13.74
N GLN A 291 -44.44 -12.78 -12.69
CA GLN A 291 -45.70 -13.52 -12.82
C GLN A 291 -46.96 -12.69 -12.54
N GLN A 292 -46.83 -11.42 -12.14
CA GLN A 292 -47.95 -10.48 -12.00
C GLN A 292 -47.64 -9.15 -12.70
N GLN A 293 -47.64 -9.18 -14.03
CA GLN A 293 -47.73 -7.96 -14.83
C GLN A 293 -49.18 -7.50 -14.91
N GLN A 294 -49.52 -6.48 -14.12
CA GLN A 294 -50.11 -5.22 -14.58
C GLN A 294 -50.34 -4.30 -13.37
N GLN A 295 -49.87 -3.04 -13.51
CA GLN A 295 -49.92 -1.92 -12.55
C GLN A 295 -48.88 -1.89 -11.42
N ASN A 296 -47.70 -1.34 -11.71
CA ASN A 296 -47.15 -0.12 -11.05
C ASN A 296 -45.74 0.22 -11.58
N ASP A 297 -45.64 1.21 -12.47
CA ASP A 297 -44.38 1.70 -13.10
C ASP A 297 -43.38 2.35 -12.12
N HIS A 298 -43.74 2.53 -10.85
CA HIS A 298 -42.95 3.29 -9.88
C HIS A 298 -42.03 2.43 -9.00
N ASP A 299 -42.38 1.16 -8.78
CA ASP A 299 -41.63 0.26 -7.90
C ASP A 299 -40.59 -0.57 -8.66
N GLU A 300 -40.84 -0.90 -9.93
CA GLU A 300 -39.89 -1.61 -10.80
C GLU A 300 -38.60 -0.80 -11.02
N LYS A 301 -38.71 0.52 -11.23
CA LYS A 301 -37.58 1.45 -11.37
C LYS A 301 -36.71 1.57 -10.10
N LYS A 302 -37.30 1.42 -8.90
CA LYS A 302 -36.56 1.52 -7.63
C LYS A 302 -35.68 0.29 -7.38
N SER A 303 -36.18 -0.92 -7.63
CA SER A 303 -35.40 -2.15 -7.42
C SER A 303 -34.27 -2.32 -8.44
N THR A 304 -34.45 -1.95 -9.71
CA THR A 304 -33.34 -1.94 -10.68
C THR A 304 -32.29 -0.88 -10.35
N ALA A 305 -32.70 0.28 -9.81
CA ALA A 305 -31.78 1.34 -9.41
C ALA A 305 -30.85 0.93 -8.26
N ILE A 306 -31.34 0.13 -7.31
CA ILE A 306 -30.57 -0.31 -6.13
C ILE A 306 -29.52 -1.37 -6.47
N VAL A 307 -29.87 -2.33 -7.34
CA VAL A 307 -28.91 -3.34 -7.84
C VAL A 307 -27.80 -2.66 -8.64
N ASN A 308 -28.18 -1.69 -9.47
CA ASN A 308 -27.22 -0.86 -10.19
C ASN A 308 -26.37 0.01 -9.24
N ALA A 309 -26.93 0.52 -8.14
CA ALA A 309 -26.21 1.31 -7.14
C ALA A 309 -25.19 0.47 -6.34
N SER A 310 -25.57 -0.74 -5.90
CA SER A 310 -24.63 -1.65 -5.22
C SER A 310 -23.50 -2.11 -6.15
N ILE A 311 -23.80 -2.45 -7.42
CA ILE A 311 -22.77 -2.77 -8.43
C ILE A 311 -21.85 -1.57 -8.69
N ASN A 312 -22.40 -0.35 -8.71
CA ASN A 312 -21.65 0.89 -8.88
C ASN A 312 -20.70 1.17 -7.69
N ILE A 313 -21.12 0.92 -6.45
CA ILE A 313 -20.27 1.11 -5.26
C ILE A 313 -19.04 0.20 -5.28
N PHE A 314 -19.20 -1.09 -5.62
CA PHE A 314 -18.06 -2.02 -5.76
C PHE A 314 -17.08 -1.56 -6.84
N GLN A 315 -17.60 -1.19 -8.02
CA GLN A 315 -16.78 -0.67 -9.12
C GLN A 315 -16.02 0.59 -8.70
N ARG A 316 -16.70 1.51 -8.01
CA ARG A 316 -16.13 2.77 -7.53
C ARG A 316 -15.00 2.57 -6.51
N VAL A 317 -15.11 1.58 -5.63
CA VAL A 317 -14.02 1.20 -4.70
C VAL A 317 -12.77 0.75 -5.45
N ASP A 318 -12.93 -0.06 -6.49
CA ASP A 318 -11.81 -0.55 -7.29
C ASP A 318 -11.22 0.54 -8.17
N GLU A 319 -12.06 1.43 -8.72
CA GLU A 319 -11.62 2.63 -9.44
C GLU A 319 -10.80 3.56 -8.55
N LEU A 320 -11.27 3.85 -7.32
CA LEU A 320 -10.53 4.68 -6.38
C LEU A 320 -9.22 4.03 -5.94
N SER A 321 -9.19 2.70 -5.80
CA SER A 321 -7.94 1.96 -5.54
C SER A 321 -6.94 2.15 -6.68
N LYS A 322 -7.37 2.05 -7.94
CA LYS A 322 -6.50 2.32 -9.10
C LYS A 322 -6.09 3.79 -9.16
N ARG A 323 -6.97 4.71 -8.77
CA ARG A 323 -6.68 6.14 -8.77
C ARG A 323 -5.61 6.54 -7.74
N ILE A 324 -5.55 5.85 -6.60
CA ILE A 324 -4.42 5.97 -5.65
C ILE A 324 -3.10 5.65 -6.35
N GLU A 325 -3.03 4.51 -7.05
CA GLU A 325 -1.82 4.07 -7.75
C GLU A 325 -1.42 5.07 -8.86
N GLN A 326 -2.40 5.51 -9.66
CA GLN A 326 -2.18 6.53 -10.69
C GLN A 326 -1.67 7.84 -10.09
N LYS A 327 -2.26 8.30 -8.98
CA LYS A 327 -1.84 9.55 -8.35
C LYS A 327 -0.41 9.48 -7.82
N LEU A 328 -0.03 8.34 -7.26
CA LEU A 328 1.34 8.11 -6.83
C LEU A 328 2.31 8.10 -8.02
N GLN A 329 1.95 7.45 -9.13
CA GLN A 329 2.75 7.46 -10.36
C GLN A 329 2.90 8.87 -10.95
N GLU A 330 1.85 9.69 -10.92
CA GLU A 330 1.93 11.11 -11.30
C GLU A 330 2.95 11.88 -10.46
N ILE A 331 2.98 11.65 -9.14
CA ILE A 331 3.94 12.28 -8.24
C ILE A 331 5.37 11.83 -8.57
N VAL A 332 5.61 10.53 -8.73
CA VAL A 332 6.92 10.01 -9.12
C VAL A 332 7.39 10.64 -10.43
N LYS A 333 6.50 10.71 -11.43
CA LYS A 333 6.80 11.35 -12.72
C LYS A 333 7.14 12.82 -12.54
N HIS A 334 6.39 13.56 -11.72
CA HIS A 334 6.64 14.98 -11.45
C HIS A 334 8.05 15.20 -10.90
N PHE A 335 8.47 14.44 -9.88
CA PHE A 335 9.83 14.53 -9.34
C PHE A 335 10.90 14.15 -10.38
N LYS A 336 10.68 13.08 -11.15
CA LYS A 336 11.61 12.67 -12.22
C LYS A 336 11.78 13.73 -13.30
N THR A 337 10.74 14.51 -13.62
CA THR A 337 10.84 15.59 -14.62
C THR A 337 11.56 16.86 -14.16
N ILE A 338 11.82 17.02 -12.85
CA ILE A 338 12.55 18.18 -12.34
C ILE A 338 14.03 18.05 -12.70
N GLU A 339 14.56 18.99 -13.47
CA GLU A 339 15.99 19.07 -13.76
C GLU A 339 16.71 19.94 -12.72
N LEU A 340 17.93 19.53 -12.33
CA LEU A 340 18.82 20.33 -11.48
C LEU A 340 19.83 21.14 -12.30
N ALA A 341 20.16 20.68 -13.51
CA ALA A 341 21.13 21.33 -14.38
C ALA A 341 20.67 22.76 -14.73
N ASN A 342 21.59 23.73 -14.63
CA ASN A 342 21.37 25.14 -14.94
C ASN A 342 20.34 25.89 -14.07
N CYS A 343 19.82 25.28 -13.00
CA CYS A 343 18.93 25.96 -12.07
C CYS A 343 19.69 27.00 -11.23
N LYS A 344 19.11 28.20 -11.09
CA LYS A 344 19.65 29.26 -10.21
C LYS A 344 19.13 29.18 -8.78
N SER A 345 18.03 28.46 -8.58
CA SER A 345 17.33 28.30 -7.30
C SER A 345 16.91 26.85 -7.13
N ASN A 346 16.67 26.45 -5.89
CA ASN A 346 16.21 25.10 -5.57
C ASN A 346 14.83 24.82 -6.21
N PRO A 347 14.74 23.87 -7.17
CA PRO A 347 13.47 23.56 -7.83
C PRO A 347 12.48 22.83 -6.92
N TYR A 348 12.94 22.29 -5.78
CA TYR A 348 12.12 21.59 -4.80
C TYR A 348 11.54 22.52 -3.71
N ALA A 349 11.82 23.82 -3.75
CA ALA A 349 11.43 24.74 -2.67
C ALA A 349 9.91 24.80 -2.44
N SER A 350 9.10 24.71 -3.50
CA SER A 350 7.64 24.77 -3.41
C SER A 350 6.98 23.45 -3.06
N ASN A 351 7.62 22.32 -3.38
CA ASN A 351 7.13 20.97 -3.09
C ASN A 351 8.30 20.11 -2.57
N PRO A 352 8.69 20.27 -1.29
CA PRO A 352 9.86 19.59 -0.75
C PRO A 352 9.69 18.07 -0.71
N PRO A 353 10.69 17.28 -1.15
CA PRO A 353 10.73 15.83 -0.95
C PRO A 353 10.53 15.41 0.51
N SER A 354 10.99 16.21 1.47
CA SER A 354 10.77 16.00 2.91
C SER A 354 9.29 15.91 3.26
N ASP A 355 8.46 16.77 2.67
CA ASP A 355 7.03 16.86 2.98
C ASP A 355 6.28 15.67 2.39
N LEU A 356 6.63 15.28 1.16
CA LEU A 356 6.12 14.06 0.54
C LEU A 356 6.51 12.83 1.38
N TYR A 357 7.77 12.73 1.78
CA TYR A 357 8.25 11.62 2.60
C TYR A 357 7.43 11.48 3.88
N LEU A 358 7.19 12.58 4.61
CA LEU A 358 6.37 12.56 5.82
C LEU A 358 4.95 12.04 5.58
N LYS A 359 4.32 12.43 4.46
CA LYS A 359 2.99 11.92 4.07
C LYS A 359 3.01 10.43 3.72
N LEU A 360 4.14 9.92 3.23
CA LEU A 360 4.29 8.52 2.81
C LEU A 360 4.79 7.60 3.94
N THR A 361 5.48 8.11 4.96
CA THR A 361 6.14 7.30 6.00
C THR A 361 5.24 6.23 6.59
N ALA A 362 4.01 6.59 6.98
CA ALA A 362 3.08 5.65 7.59
C ALA A 362 2.61 4.57 6.61
N VAL A 363 2.30 4.95 5.37
CA VAL A 363 1.77 4.01 4.37
C VAL A 363 2.86 3.10 3.76
N MET A 364 4.11 3.58 3.71
CA MET A 364 5.27 2.79 3.29
C MET A 364 5.54 1.59 4.21
N LEU A 365 5.18 1.70 5.50
CA LEU A 365 5.26 0.58 6.45
C LEU A 365 4.19 -0.48 6.19
N MET A 366 3.05 -0.07 5.64
CA MET A 366 1.91 -0.96 5.39
C MET A 366 1.97 -1.63 4.02
N LYS A 367 2.48 -0.91 3.00
CA LYS A 367 2.44 -1.37 1.60
C LYS A 367 3.73 -1.04 0.85
N THR A 368 4.29 -2.06 0.21
CA THR A 368 5.60 -2.00 -0.47
C THR A 368 5.63 -1.10 -1.69
N PHE A 369 4.52 -0.93 -2.42
CA PHE A 369 4.51 -0.12 -3.65
C PHE A 369 4.77 1.37 -3.37
N TYR A 370 4.33 1.91 -2.23
CA TYR A 370 4.68 3.28 -1.83
C TYR A 370 6.16 3.41 -1.51
N LYS A 371 6.74 2.38 -0.88
CA LYS A 371 8.17 2.35 -0.61
C LYS A 371 8.96 2.36 -1.92
N GLN A 372 8.57 1.52 -2.88
CA GLN A 372 9.20 1.49 -4.19
C GLN A 372 9.09 2.83 -4.92
N ALA A 373 7.92 3.48 -4.88
CA ALA A 373 7.73 4.81 -5.47
C ALA A 373 8.63 5.87 -4.82
N TRP A 374 8.79 5.81 -3.49
CA TRP A 374 9.70 6.69 -2.78
C TRP A 374 11.17 6.40 -3.13
N ASP A 375 11.58 5.13 -3.15
CA ASP A 375 12.94 4.71 -3.49
C ASP A 375 13.32 5.20 -4.90
N ASP A 376 12.38 5.12 -5.86
CA ASP A 376 12.51 5.67 -7.20
C ASP A 376 12.78 7.18 -7.22
N ILE A 377 12.05 7.95 -6.42
CA ILE A 377 12.25 9.41 -6.28
C ILE A 377 13.61 9.69 -5.63
N GLN A 378 13.93 8.96 -4.56
CA GLN A 378 15.17 9.11 -3.82
C GLN A 378 16.39 8.84 -4.73
N THR A 379 16.39 7.74 -5.48
CA THR A 379 17.47 7.39 -6.40
C THR A 379 17.64 8.45 -7.49
N ASP A 380 16.54 8.93 -8.07
CA ASP A 380 16.56 9.97 -9.10
C ASP A 380 17.15 11.30 -8.59
N ILE A 381 16.69 11.78 -7.43
CA ILE A 381 17.22 13.01 -6.81
C ILE A 381 18.71 12.85 -6.47
N THR A 382 19.09 11.72 -5.87
CA THR A 382 20.48 11.40 -5.54
C THR A 382 21.37 11.46 -6.79
N GLN A 383 20.92 10.86 -7.89
CA GLN A 383 21.67 10.85 -9.14
C GLN A 383 21.82 12.26 -9.71
N LYS A 384 20.76 13.07 -9.70
CA LYS A 384 20.81 14.45 -10.20
C LYS A 384 21.76 15.33 -9.39
N ILE A 385 21.83 15.14 -8.07
CA ILE A 385 22.81 15.82 -7.22
C ILE A 385 24.23 15.40 -7.60
N ARG A 386 24.49 14.10 -7.77
CA ARG A 386 25.80 13.58 -8.18
C ARG A 386 26.23 14.08 -9.56
N ASP A 387 25.29 14.14 -10.51
CA ASP A 387 25.54 14.70 -11.84
C ASP A 387 25.89 16.19 -11.75
N GLN A 388 25.21 16.95 -10.88
CA GLN A 388 25.54 18.35 -10.63
C GLN A 388 26.94 18.50 -10.01
N LEU A 389 27.31 17.68 -9.03
CA LEU A 389 28.66 17.68 -8.45
C LEU A 389 29.74 17.37 -9.49
N LYS A 390 29.47 16.40 -10.38
CA LYS A 390 30.35 16.07 -11.51
C LYS A 390 30.52 17.27 -12.46
N GLN A 391 29.44 17.95 -12.80
CA GLN A 391 29.50 19.16 -13.63
C GLN A 391 30.31 20.29 -12.99
N ILE A 392 30.21 20.46 -11.65
CA ILE A 392 31.02 21.44 -10.91
C ILE A 392 32.50 21.04 -11.00
N ARG A 393 32.83 19.77 -10.79
CA ARG A 393 34.20 19.25 -10.89
C ARG A 393 34.78 19.44 -12.29
N ASP A 394 34.02 19.14 -13.34
CA ASP A 394 34.47 19.34 -14.73
C ASP A 394 34.77 20.82 -15.04
N ARG A 395 34.13 21.75 -14.32
CA ARG A 395 34.33 23.19 -14.44
C ARG A 395 35.35 23.77 -13.48
N ILE A 396 35.95 22.97 -12.59
CA ILE A 396 36.83 23.47 -11.53
C ILE A 396 37.99 24.32 -12.06
N GLY A 397 38.58 23.91 -13.18
CA GLY A 397 39.65 24.64 -13.85
C GLY A 397 39.24 25.99 -14.46
N THR A 398 37.95 26.32 -14.42
CA THR A 398 37.37 27.58 -14.87
C THR A 398 36.83 28.44 -13.73
N LEU A 399 37.02 28.03 -12.47
CA LEU A 399 36.61 28.80 -11.28
C LEU A 399 37.76 29.68 -10.75
N LEU A 400 37.41 30.85 -10.21
CA LEU A 400 38.36 31.69 -9.47
C LEU A 400 38.37 31.32 -7.97
N PRO A 401 39.43 31.70 -7.24
CA PRO A 401 39.47 31.53 -5.78
C PRO A 401 38.21 32.12 -5.11
N GLY A 402 37.55 31.34 -4.27
CA GLY A 402 36.32 31.74 -3.56
C GLY A 402 35.01 31.66 -4.38
N GLN A 403 35.06 31.24 -5.65
CA GLN A 403 33.84 31.00 -6.44
C GLN A 403 33.26 29.59 -6.24
N LEU A 404 34.06 28.62 -5.80
CA LEU A 404 33.63 27.22 -5.59
C LEU A 404 32.39 27.13 -4.68
N SER A 405 32.41 27.84 -3.55
CA SER A 405 31.25 27.87 -2.63
C SER A 405 29.96 28.36 -3.27
N ARG A 406 30.00 29.13 -4.36
CA ARG A 406 28.78 29.58 -5.06
C ARG A 406 28.19 28.47 -5.91
N GLU A 407 29.03 27.64 -6.53
CA GLU A 407 28.60 26.51 -7.35
C GLU A 407 27.92 25.42 -6.51
N PHE A 408 28.34 25.24 -5.27
CA PHE A 408 27.73 24.27 -4.33
C PHE A 408 26.40 24.72 -3.71
N ARG A 409 26.05 26.02 -3.79
CA ARG A 409 24.84 26.56 -3.13
C ARG A 409 23.56 25.86 -3.57
N LEU A 410 23.47 25.43 -4.82
CA LEU A 410 22.31 24.72 -5.31
C LEU A 410 22.16 23.37 -4.60
N CYS A 411 23.24 22.58 -4.56
CA CYS A 411 23.25 21.29 -3.86
C CYS A 411 22.94 21.45 -2.36
N GLU A 412 23.59 22.41 -1.69
CA GLU A 412 23.33 22.74 -0.28
C GLU A 412 21.87 23.18 -0.04
N SER A 413 21.28 23.91 -0.97
CA SER A 413 19.87 24.33 -0.87
C SER A 413 18.90 23.17 -1.10
N VAL A 414 19.22 22.26 -2.02
CA VAL A 414 18.40 21.06 -2.29
C VAL A 414 18.42 20.12 -1.09
N LEU A 415 19.59 19.90 -0.47
CA LEU A 415 19.74 19.10 0.74
C LEU A 415 18.77 19.51 1.85
N LYS A 416 18.54 20.80 2.03
CA LYS A 416 17.59 21.33 3.03
C LYS A 416 16.14 20.93 2.79
N SER A 417 15.79 20.53 1.57
CA SER A 417 14.46 20.04 1.19
C SER A 417 14.34 18.52 1.23
N LEU A 418 15.43 17.80 1.54
CA LEU A 418 15.44 16.34 1.59
C LEU A 418 15.09 15.82 3.00
N PRO A 419 14.52 14.61 3.10
CA PRO A 419 14.29 13.97 4.39
C PRO A 419 15.60 13.55 5.06
N LYS A 420 15.58 13.46 6.39
CA LYS A 420 16.76 13.15 7.23
C LYS A 420 17.51 11.88 6.84
N GLN A 421 16.80 10.85 6.38
CA GLN A 421 17.41 9.58 5.96
C GLN A 421 18.35 9.72 4.74
N MET A 422 18.26 10.83 4.00
CA MET A 422 19.15 11.14 2.88
C MET A 422 20.36 11.98 3.31
N GLN A 423 20.64 12.10 4.62
CA GLN A 423 21.78 12.87 5.15
C GLN A 423 23.15 12.35 4.71
N GLU A 424 23.27 11.11 4.27
CA GLU A 424 24.52 10.59 3.70
C GLU A 424 25.00 11.42 2.48
N LEU A 425 24.05 12.05 1.76
CA LEU A 425 24.37 12.99 0.67
C LEU A 425 25.02 14.29 1.17
N ASP A 426 24.73 14.72 2.40
CA ASP A 426 25.36 15.91 3.00
C ASP A 426 26.86 15.68 3.18
N GLU A 427 27.22 14.53 3.75
CA GLU A 427 28.62 14.12 3.88
C GLU A 427 29.30 13.95 2.52
N GLU A 428 28.60 13.38 1.53
CA GLU A 428 29.13 13.21 0.17
C GLU A 428 29.39 14.57 -0.51
N ILE A 429 28.46 15.52 -0.39
CA ILE A 429 28.61 16.88 -0.92
C ILE A 429 29.76 17.60 -0.21
N GLN A 430 29.85 17.49 1.11
CA GLN A 430 30.89 18.15 1.89
C GLN A 430 32.28 17.60 1.56
N ARG A 431 32.44 16.27 1.45
CA ARG A 431 33.69 15.64 1.00
C ARG A 431 34.07 16.11 -0.41
N CYS A 432 33.13 16.11 -1.34
CA CYS A 432 33.37 16.61 -2.71
C CYS A 432 33.82 18.08 -2.70
N LYS A 433 33.23 18.91 -1.83
CA LYS A 433 33.59 20.33 -1.70
C LYS A 433 35.00 20.51 -1.16
N GLU A 434 35.39 19.74 -0.15
CA GLU A 434 36.73 19.75 0.43
C GLU A 434 37.78 19.28 -0.58
N GLU A 435 37.55 18.15 -1.25
CA GLU A 435 38.44 17.62 -2.30
C GLU A 435 38.65 18.64 -3.43
N MET A 436 37.58 19.25 -3.93
CA MET A 436 37.68 20.28 -4.97
C MET A 436 38.36 21.56 -4.46
N GLN A 437 38.13 21.95 -3.20
CA GLN A 437 38.79 23.12 -2.62
C GLN A 437 40.31 22.87 -2.51
N ASP A 438 40.72 21.69 -2.06
CA ASP A 438 42.12 21.27 -2.01
C ASP A 438 42.76 21.20 -3.41
N GLU A 439 42.05 20.67 -4.41
CA GLU A 439 42.50 20.67 -5.82
C GLU A 439 42.75 22.11 -6.33
N LEU A 440 41.82 23.03 -6.04
CA LEU A 440 41.93 24.44 -6.43
C LEU A 440 43.07 25.15 -5.71
N ASP A 441 43.20 24.95 -4.40
CA ASP A 441 44.23 25.58 -3.57
C ASP A 441 45.63 25.05 -3.92
N ASN A 442 45.76 23.76 -4.20
CA ASN A 442 47.01 23.17 -4.70
C ASN A 442 47.40 23.76 -6.06
N SER A 443 46.45 23.94 -7.00
CA SER A 443 46.73 24.59 -8.28
C SER A 443 47.24 26.03 -8.10
N ILE A 444 46.60 26.81 -7.21
CA ILE A 444 47.02 28.17 -6.89
C ILE A 444 48.42 28.19 -6.24
N LYS A 445 48.70 27.26 -5.34
CA LYS A 445 49.99 27.14 -4.67
C LYS A 445 51.12 26.87 -5.67
N VAL A 446 50.94 25.93 -6.59
CA VAL A 446 51.92 25.63 -7.65
C VAL A 446 52.20 26.88 -8.50
N VAL A 447 51.15 27.63 -8.87
CA VAL A 447 51.32 28.89 -9.61
C VAL A 447 52.13 29.91 -8.81
N LYS A 448 51.85 30.07 -7.51
CA LYS A 448 52.58 31.01 -6.64
C LYS A 448 54.06 30.63 -6.51
N GLU A 449 54.37 29.36 -6.24
CA GLU A 449 55.74 28.86 -6.09
C GLU A 449 56.57 29.11 -7.36
N VAL A 450 56.02 28.84 -8.55
CA VAL A 450 56.73 29.08 -9.82
C VAL A 450 57.00 30.58 -10.04
N ILE A 451 56.08 31.45 -9.63
CA ILE A 451 56.20 32.90 -9.81
C ILE A 451 57.17 33.52 -8.80
N GLU A 452 57.23 33.01 -7.57
CA GLU A 452 58.19 33.45 -6.54
C GLU A 452 59.65 33.21 -6.94
N ILE A 453 59.92 32.17 -7.73
CA ILE A 453 61.27 31.84 -8.23
C ILE A 453 61.76 32.87 -9.27
N LYS A 454 60.84 33.66 -9.84
CA LYS A 454 61.11 34.69 -10.87
C LYS A 454 61.90 34.15 -12.07
N ASP A 455 61.68 32.90 -12.44
CA ASP A 455 62.32 32.28 -13.60
C ASP A 455 61.36 32.29 -14.80
N ALA A 456 61.74 33.06 -15.82
CA ALA A 456 60.94 33.25 -17.02
C ALA A 456 60.76 31.95 -17.84
N ASP A 457 61.73 31.03 -17.81
CA ASP A 457 61.63 29.75 -18.53
C ASP A 457 60.62 28.83 -17.84
N ARG A 458 60.69 28.73 -16.50
CA ARG A 458 59.72 27.93 -15.73
C ARG A 458 58.29 28.45 -15.83
N ILE A 459 58.11 29.76 -15.88
CA ILE A 459 56.80 30.38 -16.08
C ILE A 459 56.28 30.11 -17.50
N ASP A 460 57.16 30.14 -18.51
CA ASP A 460 56.76 29.81 -19.89
C ASP A 460 56.34 28.35 -20.03
N ASP A 461 57.09 27.43 -19.42
CA ASP A 461 56.76 26.00 -19.35
C ASP A 461 55.43 25.77 -18.63
N LEU A 462 55.19 26.44 -17.51
CA LEU A 462 53.93 26.36 -16.77
C LEU A 462 52.74 26.85 -17.63
N LEU A 463 52.93 27.93 -18.40
CA LEU A 463 51.93 28.43 -19.35
C LEU A 463 51.71 27.47 -20.53
N ASN A 464 52.76 26.80 -21.02
CA ASN A 464 52.65 25.81 -22.09
C ASN A 464 51.95 24.52 -21.63
N GLN A 465 52.13 24.15 -20.36
CA GLN A 465 51.52 22.97 -19.75
C GLN A 465 50.11 23.24 -19.19
N CYS A 466 49.71 24.51 -19.07
CA CYS A 466 48.37 24.88 -18.64
C CYS A 466 47.31 24.38 -19.62
N LYS A 467 46.50 23.42 -19.15
CA LYS A 467 45.31 22.94 -19.86
C LYS A 467 44.04 23.72 -19.48
N GLN A 468 44.11 24.54 -18.44
CA GLN A 468 42.97 25.21 -17.82
C GLN A 468 43.06 26.73 -17.97
N THR A 469 41.99 27.35 -18.48
CA THR A 469 41.94 28.78 -18.84
C THR A 469 42.13 29.73 -17.65
N ASN A 470 41.69 29.33 -16.45
CA ASN A 470 41.88 30.18 -15.27
C ASN A 470 43.25 30.05 -14.64
N GLN A 471 43.88 28.87 -14.71
CA GLN A 471 45.26 28.71 -14.28
C GLN A 471 46.15 29.62 -15.13
N GLU A 472 45.95 29.62 -16.45
CA GLU A 472 46.60 30.56 -17.37
C GLU A 472 46.32 32.03 -16.98
N LYS A 473 45.07 32.39 -16.72
CA LYS A 473 44.70 33.75 -16.30
C LYS A 473 45.35 34.16 -14.98
N HIS A 474 45.45 33.24 -14.02
CA HIS A 474 46.08 33.49 -12.73
C HIS A 474 47.59 33.68 -12.90
N ILE A 475 48.25 32.85 -13.71
CA ILE A 475 49.66 33.01 -14.05
C ILE A 475 49.89 34.37 -14.71
N LYS A 476 49.08 34.72 -15.72
CA LYS A 476 49.18 36.02 -16.42
C LYS A 476 49.03 37.20 -15.46
N THR A 477 48.06 37.15 -14.56
CA THR A 477 47.81 38.22 -13.58
C THR A 477 48.96 38.34 -12.57
N SER A 478 49.49 37.21 -12.12
CA SER A 478 50.60 37.18 -11.17
C SER A 478 51.93 37.61 -11.81
N VAL A 479 52.18 37.27 -13.08
CA VAL A 479 53.32 37.78 -13.86
C VAL A 479 53.21 39.29 -14.10
N ASP A 480 52.01 39.80 -14.39
CA ASP A 480 51.77 41.24 -14.51
C ASP A 480 52.08 41.98 -13.19
N HIS A 481 51.67 41.43 -12.04
CA HIS A 481 52.02 41.99 -10.75
C HIS A 481 53.53 41.98 -10.48
N LEU A 482 54.20 40.85 -10.76
CA LEU A 482 55.65 40.72 -10.64
C LEU A 482 56.38 41.76 -11.50
N ALA A 483 55.94 41.97 -12.74
CA ALA A 483 56.53 42.97 -13.63
C ALA A 483 56.35 44.41 -13.12
N ARG A 484 55.19 44.72 -12.50
CA ARG A 484 54.95 46.00 -11.83
C ARG A 484 55.88 46.20 -10.63
N ASP A 485 56.09 45.16 -9.83
CA ASP A 485 57.00 45.20 -8.69
C ASP A 485 58.47 45.36 -9.12
N MET A 486 58.88 44.67 -10.18
CA MET A 486 60.21 44.85 -10.79
C MET A 486 60.39 46.27 -11.31
N MET A 487 59.41 46.83 -12.02
CA MET A 487 59.44 48.22 -12.47
C MET A 487 59.57 49.20 -11.29
N SER A 488 58.78 49.01 -10.22
CA SER A 488 58.87 49.82 -9.00
C SER A 488 60.26 49.73 -8.37
N THR A 489 60.84 48.52 -8.31
CA THR A 489 62.19 48.26 -7.81
C THR A 489 63.26 48.96 -8.64
N ILE A 490 63.14 48.93 -9.97
CA ILE A 490 64.03 49.65 -10.89
C ILE A 490 63.98 51.16 -10.60
N ARG A 491 62.78 51.74 -10.48
CA ARG A 491 62.62 53.18 -10.17
C ARG A 491 63.24 53.54 -8.83
N LYS A 492 63.03 52.71 -7.81
CA LYS A 492 63.62 52.92 -6.48
C LYS A 492 65.15 52.91 -6.54
N LYS A 493 65.76 51.88 -7.15
CA LYS A 493 67.21 51.78 -7.32
C LYS A 493 67.80 52.95 -8.13
N CYS A 494 67.08 53.41 -9.14
CA CYS A 494 67.42 54.62 -9.91
C CYS A 494 67.46 55.87 -9.02
N ASN A 495 66.43 56.08 -8.19
CA ASN A 495 66.36 57.20 -7.24
C ASN A 495 67.49 57.13 -6.19
N ASP A 496 67.84 55.91 -5.77
CA ASP A 496 68.94 55.65 -4.82
C ASP A 496 70.33 55.74 -5.48
N LYS A 497 70.42 56.08 -6.78
CA LYS A 497 71.64 56.14 -7.61
C LYS A 497 72.38 54.78 -7.77
N ASP A 498 71.74 53.67 -7.43
CA ASP A 498 72.21 52.30 -7.69
C ASP A 498 71.90 51.89 -9.14
N LEU A 499 72.62 52.51 -10.10
CA LEU A 499 72.43 52.22 -11.52
C LEU A 499 72.78 50.77 -11.88
N SER A 500 73.81 50.19 -11.27
CA SER A 500 74.20 48.80 -11.50
C SER A 500 73.07 47.84 -11.12
N GLY A 501 72.46 48.04 -9.94
CA GLY A 501 71.29 47.29 -9.52
C GLY A 501 70.06 47.54 -10.39
N ALA A 502 69.85 48.77 -10.85
CA ALA A 502 68.74 49.09 -11.76
C ALA A 502 68.90 48.39 -13.12
N PHE A 503 70.10 48.37 -13.70
CA PHE A 503 70.41 47.64 -14.92
C PHE A 503 70.25 46.12 -14.75
N HIS A 504 70.59 45.57 -13.58
CA HIS A 504 70.37 44.17 -13.27
C HIS A 504 68.88 43.79 -13.30
N CYS A 505 68.04 44.53 -12.56
CA CYS A 505 66.60 44.32 -12.57
C CYS A 505 65.96 44.58 -13.95
N LEU A 506 66.48 45.54 -14.73
CA LEU A 506 66.03 45.79 -16.11
C LEU A 506 66.37 44.62 -17.03
N LYS A 507 67.53 43.98 -16.85
CA LYS A 507 67.93 42.77 -17.59
C LYS A 507 67.01 41.58 -17.26
N GLU A 508 66.63 41.40 -16.00
CA GLU A 508 65.64 40.39 -15.60
C GLU A 508 64.27 40.68 -16.26
N LEU A 509 63.80 41.93 -16.22
CA LEU A 509 62.52 42.29 -16.86
C LEU A 509 62.56 42.08 -18.39
N LEU A 510 63.72 42.29 -19.02
CA LEU A 510 63.94 41.98 -20.43
C LEU A 510 63.83 40.47 -20.71
N GLN A 511 64.35 39.61 -19.83
CA GLN A 511 64.21 38.15 -19.98
C GLN A 511 62.74 37.72 -19.92
N PHE A 512 61.98 38.26 -18.96
CA PHE A 512 60.53 38.06 -18.89
C PHE A 512 59.82 38.51 -20.17
N LYS A 513 60.16 39.71 -20.67
CA LYS A 513 59.60 40.21 -21.93
C LYS A 513 59.90 39.25 -23.09
N ILE A 514 61.17 38.92 -23.32
CA ILE A 514 61.58 38.08 -24.48
C ILE A 514 60.86 36.74 -24.48
N LYS A 515 60.69 36.12 -23.30
CA LYS A 515 60.09 34.80 -23.18
C LYS A 515 58.56 34.81 -23.21
N LEU A 516 57.94 35.81 -22.61
CA LEU A 516 56.50 35.80 -22.32
C LEU A 516 55.70 36.83 -23.12
N GLU A 517 56.31 37.71 -23.92
CA GLU A 517 55.62 38.79 -24.67
C GLU A 517 54.48 38.29 -25.57
N SER A 518 54.64 37.13 -26.21
CA SER A 518 53.60 36.53 -27.06
C SER A 518 52.33 36.14 -26.28
N LYS A 519 52.48 35.81 -24.99
CA LYS A 519 51.39 35.40 -24.10
C LYS A 519 50.90 36.54 -23.21
N ILE A 520 51.78 37.49 -22.88
CA ILE A 520 51.56 38.63 -21.98
C ILE A 520 52.12 39.91 -22.62
N PRO A 521 51.39 40.54 -23.57
CA PRO A 521 51.88 41.70 -24.30
C PRO A 521 52.17 42.94 -23.43
N GLN A 522 51.55 43.02 -22.24
CA GLN A 522 51.72 44.12 -21.30
C GLN A 522 53.16 44.26 -20.78
N LEU A 523 53.97 43.18 -20.82
CA LEU A 523 55.39 43.21 -20.44
C LEU A 523 56.21 44.18 -21.29
N THR A 524 55.83 44.38 -22.56
CA THR A 524 56.51 45.32 -23.46
C THR A 524 56.37 46.75 -22.99
N LYS A 525 55.21 47.10 -22.44
CA LYS A 525 54.97 48.41 -21.84
C LYS A 525 55.84 48.61 -20.61
N TYR A 526 55.81 47.66 -19.65
CA TYR A 526 56.61 47.77 -18.43
C TYR A 526 58.11 47.89 -18.72
N PHE A 527 58.63 47.09 -19.66
CA PHE A 527 60.04 47.18 -20.05
C PHE A 527 60.38 48.53 -20.68
N THR A 528 59.52 49.06 -21.56
CA THR A 528 59.76 50.35 -22.23
C THR A 528 59.78 51.49 -21.22
N ASP A 529 58.80 51.54 -20.32
CA ASP A 529 58.68 52.54 -19.28
C ASP A 529 59.88 52.48 -18.32
N SER A 530 60.31 51.27 -17.92
CA SER A 530 61.51 51.09 -17.09
C SER A 530 62.79 51.52 -17.81
N ARG A 531 62.93 51.23 -19.11
CA ARG A 531 64.13 51.56 -19.89
C ARG A 531 64.32 53.07 -20.03
N VAL A 532 63.25 53.81 -20.35
CA VAL A 532 63.28 55.27 -20.45
C VAL A 532 63.83 55.86 -19.14
N HIS A 533 63.32 55.38 -18.01
CA HIS A 533 63.68 55.91 -16.70
C HIS A 533 65.15 55.67 -16.32
N VAL A 534 65.74 54.54 -16.73
CA VAL A 534 67.17 54.23 -16.50
C VAL A 534 68.07 55.06 -17.41
N VAL A 535 67.71 55.23 -18.69
CA VAL A 535 68.51 55.96 -19.69
C VAL A 535 68.53 57.47 -19.40
N GLU A 536 67.42 58.06 -18.96
CA GLU A 536 67.35 59.48 -18.59
C GLU A 536 68.31 59.84 -17.44
N LEU A 537 68.56 58.91 -16.52
CA LEU A 537 69.48 59.11 -15.39
C LEU A 537 70.95 58.85 -15.75
N ASP A 538 71.24 57.87 -16.61
CA ASP A 538 72.60 57.62 -17.09
C ASP A 538 73.12 58.80 -17.95
N SER A 539 72.22 59.42 -18.72
CA SER A 539 72.48 60.62 -19.53
C SER A 539 72.77 61.88 -18.69
N SER A 540 72.53 61.84 -17.38
CA SER A 540 72.72 62.96 -16.46
C SER A 540 74.03 62.90 -15.66
N ARG A 541 74.94 61.97 -15.99
CA ARG A 541 76.35 62.02 -15.52
C ARG A 541 77.16 63.04 -16.33
N PRO A 542 77.90 63.97 -15.69
CA PRO A 542 78.87 64.80 -16.41
C PRO A 542 80.04 63.92 -16.87
N LEU A 543 80.39 64.01 -18.15
CA LEU A 543 81.67 63.58 -18.69
C LEU A 543 82.80 64.30 -17.93
N ILE A 544 83.62 63.56 -17.19
CA ILE A 544 84.94 64.03 -16.77
C ILE A 544 85.92 63.54 -17.84
N ASP A 545 86.30 64.46 -18.72
CA ASP A 545 87.51 64.35 -19.54
C ASP A 545 88.73 64.35 -18.62
N THR A 546 89.48 63.25 -18.58
CA THR A 546 90.96 63.20 -18.65
C THR A 546 91.44 61.78 -18.35
N LEU A 547 92.13 61.16 -19.31
CA LEU A 547 93.46 60.53 -19.16
C LEU A 547 93.82 59.75 -20.45
N THR A 548 94.50 60.47 -21.34
CA THR A 548 95.69 60.07 -22.11
C THR A 548 95.85 58.59 -22.50
N LEU A 549 95.63 58.31 -23.79
CA LEU A 549 96.28 57.22 -24.52
C LEU A 549 97.72 57.60 -24.88
N THR A 550 98.71 56.92 -24.31
CA THR A 550 100.06 56.80 -24.89
C THR A 550 100.06 55.69 -25.93
N PRO A 551 100.63 55.89 -27.13
CA PRO A 551 100.79 54.81 -28.10
C PRO A 551 102.20 54.21 -28.02
N THR A 552 102.30 52.94 -27.65
CA THR A 552 103.45 52.09 -28.02
C THR A 552 103.16 51.45 -29.37
N ARG A 553 103.81 51.97 -30.42
CA ARG A 553 103.99 51.29 -31.71
C ARG A 553 105.15 50.31 -31.61
N SER A 554 104.91 49.06 -32.01
CA SER A 554 105.97 48.13 -32.41
C SER A 554 106.18 48.21 -33.93
N ASN A 555 107.47 48.31 -34.28
CA ASN A 555 108.20 47.81 -35.46
C ASN A 555 107.59 47.85 -36.87
N GLY A 556 108.33 48.51 -37.77
CA GLY A 556 108.18 48.47 -39.23
C GLY A 556 108.58 49.79 -39.84
#